data_AF-A0A1V6H4V8-F1
#
_entry.id   AF-A0A1V6H4V8-F1
#
_cell.length_a   1.000
_cell.length_b   1.000
_cell.length_c   1.000
_cell.angle_alpha   90.00
_cell.angle_beta   90.00
_cell.angle_gamma   90.00
#
_symmetry.space_group_name_H-M   'P 1'
#
loop_
_entity.id
_entity.type
_entity.pdbx_description
1 polymer ?
#
loop_
_entity_poly.entity_id
_entity_poly.type
_entity_poly.pdbx_seq_one_letter_code
_entity_poly.pdbx_strand_id
1 'polypeptide(L)'
;MQGVTPGQIDTAAERNALVNAQGPVIAADQAGSVGAADVAAGFSAFLNTFTPSIVQAVASAPDGPDAQQMTAAAQALRDASFYGDTRALEMVEAVKAAGAVAALNVAARFADTANLYQRYVCGKLFGDTVWAAAACVATNAALTVPDLKGGVASAAASEALRIQALSSPYTDTCAMDALDAVLAAVIEAAQAASGQTQADRERLAAEAGKAALAQRVARYPLPLTAPTRDYTAFVTSVPFAGAPLVAARAALAAGLLEKADNPLTWPARVPAVARDAAVNALQAVYAAAALAVRHDVPLAGTFGPGSGDPRYTAEVQPPELLGPAGLAGTIRLPANHPTHPFRHRRHPDHSTGIDLTRLIRIDFDGETATNGVMPVAYGVASVTGVYREEIFGLHKPLGANKDIGLKAEGRFQLNRVSRIDTLNAQ
;
A
#
# COMPACT_ATOMS: atom_id res chain seq x y z
N MET A 1 -25.47 32.29 8.87
CA MET A 1 -25.26 33.63 9.48
C MET A 1 -26.26 34.63 8.90
N GLN A 2 -27.52 34.60 9.35
CA GLN A 2 -28.44 35.73 9.17
C GLN A 2 -28.47 36.51 10.49
N GLY A 3 -28.30 37.83 10.43
CA GLY A 3 -28.46 38.71 11.59
C GLY A 3 -27.23 39.48 12.09
N VAL A 4 -26.11 39.53 11.37
CA VAL A 4 -24.97 40.39 11.75
C VAL A 4 -24.99 41.65 10.90
N THR A 5 -25.22 42.82 11.51
CA THR A 5 -25.13 44.14 10.84
C THR A 5 -23.66 44.54 10.65
N PRO A 6 -23.32 45.29 9.59
CA PRO A 6 -21.99 45.93 9.47
C PRO A 6 -21.72 46.79 10.71
N GLY A 7 -20.61 46.56 11.42
CA GLY A 7 -20.24 47.26 12.66
C GLY A 7 -20.50 46.53 13.98
N GLN A 8 -21.00 45.28 13.97
CA GLN A 8 -21.24 44.50 15.20
C GLN A 8 -20.07 43.60 15.63
N ILE A 9 -18.99 43.50 14.84
CA ILE A 9 -17.85 42.60 15.12
C ILE A 9 -16.55 43.30 14.70
N ASP A 10 -16.20 44.36 15.40
CA ASP A 10 -15.15 45.28 14.98
C ASP A 10 -13.77 44.86 15.49
N THR A 11 -13.71 44.11 16.61
CA THR A 11 -12.44 43.67 17.18
C THR A 11 -12.08 42.23 16.83
N ALA A 12 -10.76 41.95 16.78
CA ALA A 12 -10.27 40.58 16.65
C ALA A 12 -10.71 39.69 17.83
N ALA A 13 -10.93 40.27 19.01
CA ALA A 13 -11.39 39.56 20.20
C ALA A 13 -12.83 39.06 20.06
N GLU A 14 -13.75 39.90 19.56
CA GLU A 14 -15.15 39.51 19.33
C GLU A 14 -15.27 38.46 18.22
N ARG A 15 -14.49 38.59 17.14
CA ARG A 15 -14.39 37.57 16.09
C ARG A 15 -13.94 36.23 16.67
N ASN A 16 -12.89 36.25 17.48
CA ASN A 16 -12.38 35.03 18.12
C ASN A 16 -13.40 34.43 19.10
N ALA A 17 -14.12 35.26 19.85
CA ALA A 17 -15.16 34.81 20.77
C ALA A 17 -16.31 34.10 20.02
N LEU A 18 -16.75 34.64 18.88
CA LEU A 18 -17.79 34.01 18.06
C LEU A 18 -17.35 32.64 17.52
N VAL A 19 -16.12 32.54 17.00
CA VAL A 19 -15.59 31.25 16.51
C VAL A 19 -15.36 30.27 17.66
N ASN A 20 -14.86 30.73 18.80
CA ASN A 20 -14.67 29.89 19.97
C ASN A 20 -16.00 29.35 20.52
N ALA A 21 -17.08 30.13 20.46
CA ALA A 21 -18.42 29.67 20.82
C ALA A 21 -18.94 28.56 19.90
N GLN A 22 -18.51 28.54 18.63
CA GLN A 22 -18.78 27.44 17.69
C GLN A 22 -17.77 26.29 17.80
N GLY A 23 -16.69 26.47 18.56
CA GLY A 23 -15.63 25.49 18.76
C GLY A 23 -16.12 24.09 19.15
N PRO A 24 -17.08 23.93 20.09
CA PRO A 24 -17.62 22.62 20.43
C PRO A 24 -18.33 21.91 19.27
N VAL A 25 -19.06 22.64 18.43
CA VAL A 25 -19.75 22.07 17.24
C VAL A 25 -18.71 21.63 16.21
N ILE A 26 -17.74 22.50 15.91
CA ILE A 26 -16.65 22.22 14.98
C ILE A 26 -15.84 21.00 15.45
N ALA A 27 -15.56 20.91 16.75
CA ALA A 27 -14.83 19.78 17.34
C ALA A 27 -15.63 18.48 17.25
N ALA A 28 -16.95 18.52 17.46
CA ALA A 28 -17.81 17.35 17.33
C ALA A 28 -17.88 16.84 15.87
N ASP A 29 -18.06 17.74 14.90
CA ASP A 29 -18.07 17.39 13.47
C ASP A 29 -16.72 16.80 13.02
N GLN A 30 -15.63 17.38 13.51
CA GLN A 30 -14.29 16.86 13.25
C GLN A 30 -14.07 15.48 13.88
N ALA A 31 -14.48 15.27 15.13
CA ALA A 31 -14.34 13.98 15.79
C ALA A 31 -15.10 12.88 15.04
N GLY A 32 -16.31 13.19 14.55
CA GLY A 32 -17.06 12.28 13.68
C GLY A 32 -16.32 11.97 12.38
N SER A 33 -15.74 12.99 11.73
CA SER A 33 -14.97 12.83 10.49
C SER A 33 -13.68 12.01 10.69
N VAL A 34 -12.96 12.23 11.81
CA VAL A 34 -11.76 11.46 12.17
C VAL A 34 -12.14 10.00 12.45
N GLY A 35 -13.22 9.76 13.20
CA GLY A 35 -13.71 8.41 13.45
C GLY A 35 -14.06 7.65 12.15
N ALA A 36 -14.71 8.33 11.20
CA ALA A 36 -14.99 7.77 9.88
C ALA A 36 -13.75 7.57 8.99
N ALA A 37 -12.68 8.32 9.23
CA ALA A 37 -11.42 8.24 8.49
C ALA A 37 -10.42 7.23 9.10
N ASP A 38 -10.50 6.94 10.40
CA ASP A 38 -9.65 5.97 11.08
C ASP A 38 -10.15 4.53 10.87
N VAL A 39 -9.98 4.06 9.64
CA VAL A 39 -10.38 2.71 9.25
C VAL A 39 -9.50 1.63 9.89
N ALA A 40 -8.32 1.99 10.41
CA ALA A 40 -7.47 1.07 11.14
C ALA A 40 -8.12 0.70 12.49
N ALA A 41 -8.55 1.69 13.26
CA ALA A 41 -9.28 1.46 14.51
C ALA A 41 -10.61 0.73 14.26
N GLY A 42 -11.36 1.12 13.23
CA GLY A 42 -12.61 0.47 12.84
C GLY A 42 -12.42 -1.02 12.49
N PHE A 43 -11.42 -1.35 11.67
CA PHE A 43 -11.11 -2.74 11.34
C PHE A 43 -10.58 -3.53 12.55
N SER A 44 -9.75 -2.94 13.40
CA SER A 44 -9.31 -3.58 14.65
C SER A 44 -10.48 -3.88 15.60
N ALA A 45 -11.46 -2.98 15.69
CA ALA A 45 -12.67 -3.24 16.47
C ALA A 45 -13.50 -4.40 15.88
N PHE A 46 -13.61 -4.48 14.54
CA PHE A 46 -14.25 -5.60 13.87
C PHE A 46 -13.55 -6.94 14.19
N LEU A 47 -12.22 -6.99 14.12
CA LEU A 47 -11.44 -8.19 14.45
C LEU A 47 -11.68 -8.68 15.89
N ASN A 48 -11.89 -7.76 16.84
CA ASN A 48 -12.24 -8.13 18.22
C ASN A 48 -13.63 -8.79 18.35
N THR A 49 -14.55 -8.50 17.43
CA THR A 49 -15.89 -9.11 17.40
C THR A 49 -15.92 -10.41 16.60
N PHE A 50 -15.08 -10.53 15.57
CA PHE A 50 -15.03 -11.69 14.70
C PHE A 50 -14.09 -12.77 15.27
N THR A 51 -14.41 -13.27 16.46
CA THR A 51 -13.55 -14.21 17.22
C THR A 51 -13.38 -15.56 16.51
N PRO A 52 -12.39 -16.41 16.90
CA PRO A 52 -12.21 -17.74 16.30
C PRO A 52 -13.48 -18.60 16.27
N SER A 53 -14.32 -18.54 17.31
CA SER A 53 -15.58 -19.27 17.37
C SER A 53 -16.59 -18.76 16.35
N ILE A 54 -16.68 -17.43 16.16
CA ILE A 54 -17.56 -16.82 15.16
C ILE A 54 -17.05 -17.15 13.75
N VAL A 55 -15.74 -17.09 13.50
CA VAL A 55 -15.14 -17.49 12.22
C VAL A 55 -15.54 -18.92 11.86
N GLN A 56 -15.44 -19.85 12.80
CA GLN A 56 -15.86 -21.24 12.58
C GLN A 56 -17.37 -21.39 12.36
N ALA A 57 -18.19 -20.64 13.08
CA ALA A 57 -19.64 -20.65 12.90
C ALA A 57 -20.04 -20.12 11.52
N VAL A 58 -19.45 -19.00 11.08
CA VAL A 58 -19.66 -18.42 9.75
C VAL A 58 -19.24 -19.39 8.65
N ALA A 59 -18.08 -20.03 8.78
CA ALA A 59 -17.61 -21.01 7.79
C ALA A 59 -18.47 -22.29 7.74
N SER A 60 -19.05 -22.70 8.87
CA SER A 60 -19.88 -23.91 8.97
C SER A 60 -21.32 -23.68 8.48
N ALA A 61 -21.82 -22.45 8.62
CA ALA A 61 -23.14 -22.04 8.16
C ALA A 61 -23.04 -20.67 7.44
N PRO A 62 -22.63 -20.64 6.16
CA PRO A 62 -22.39 -19.40 5.40
C PRO A 62 -23.59 -18.45 5.29
N ASP A 63 -24.80 -18.99 5.41
CA ASP A 63 -26.08 -18.25 5.40
C ASP A 63 -26.74 -18.17 6.79
N GLY A 64 -26.04 -18.65 7.83
CA GLY A 64 -26.53 -18.71 9.21
C GLY A 64 -26.58 -17.34 9.91
N PRO A 65 -27.13 -17.28 11.13
CA PRO A 65 -27.32 -16.03 11.87
C PRO A 65 -26.00 -15.30 12.14
N ASP A 66 -24.94 -16.03 12.51
CA ASP A 66 -23.62 -15.42 12.74
C ASP A 66 -23.05 -14.81 11.44
N ALA A 67 -23.23 -15.49 10.31
CA ALA A 67 -22.75 -15.01 9.01
C ALA A 67 -23.52 -13.76 8.57
N GLN A 68 -24.84 -13.72 8.76
CA GLN A 68 -25.67 -12.55 8.50
C GLN A 68 -25.27 -11.37 9.40
N GLN A 69 -25.07 -11.62 10.69
CA GLN A 69 -24.65 -10.60 11.65
C GLN A 69 -23.28 -10.00 11.28
N MET A 70 -22.30 -10.85 10.96
CA MET A 70 -20.95 -10.38 10.59
C MET A 70 -20.94 -9.67 9.24
N THR A 71 -21.77 -10.10 8.29
CA THR A 71 -21.95 -9.38 7.02
C THR A 71 -22.52 -7.98 7.24
N ALA A 72 -23.56 -7.87 8.08
CA ALA A 72 -24.16 -6.58 8.41
C ALA A 72 -23.18 -5.67 9.16
N ALA A 73 -22.41 -6.21 10.09
CA ALA A 73 -21.37 -5.46 10.80
C ALA A 73 -20.27 -4.96 9.85
N ALA A 74 -19.83 -5.80 8.90
CA ALA A 74 -18.85 -5.43 7.89
C ALA A 74 -19.39 -4.35 6.92
N GLN A 75 -20.66 -4.44 6.51
CA GLN A 75 -21.32 -3.42 5.70
C GLN A 75 -21.43 -2.08 6.45
N ALA A 76 -21.83 -2.11 7.73
CA ALA A 76 -21.89 -0.92 8.56
C ALA A 76 -20.52 -0.26 8.71
N LEU A 77 -19.44 -1.03 8.84
CA LEU A 77 -18.08 -0.50 8.89
C LEU A 77 -17.70 0.19 7.56
N ARG A 78 -17.99 -0.45 6.42
CA ARG A 78 -17.76 0.13 5.09
C ARG A 78 -18.54 1.44 4.92
N ASP A 79 -19.81 1.45 5.27
CA ASP A 79 -20.71 2.59 5.06
C ASP A 79 -20.41 3.75 6.01
N ALA A 80 -19.86 3.47 7.19
CA ALA A 80 -19.36 4.48 8.12
C ALA A 80 -17.98 5.04 7.71
N SER A 81 -17.24 4.34 6.83
CA SER A 81 -15.91 4.74 6.39
C SER A 81 -15.97 5.80 5.29
N PHE A 82 -15.18 6.86 5.42
CA PHE A 82 -15.01 7.85 4.34
C PHE A 82 -14.44 7.23 3.06
N TYR A 83 -13.67 6.15 3.19
CA TYR A 83 -12.99 5.48 2.08
C TYR A 83 -13.73 4.22 1.58
N GLY A 84 -14.84 3.87 2.22
CA GLY A 84 -15.54 2.62 1.93
C GLY A 84 -14.66 1.40 2.20
N ASP A 85 -13.98 1.33 3.34
CA ASP A 85 -13.10 0.21 3.69
C ASP A 85 -13.84 -1.15 3.59
N THR A 86 -13.42 -1.97 2.63
CA THR A 86 -14.05 -3.25 2.29
C THR A 86 -13.42 -4.45 2.99
N ARG A 87 -12.32 -4.27 3.75
CA ARG A 87 -11.54 -5.39 4.32
C ARG A 87 -12.38 -6.36 5.15
N ALA A 88 -13.25 -5.84 6.01
CA ALA A 88 -14.13 -6.68 6.84
C ALA A 88 -15.12 -7.49 5.97
N LEU A 89 -15.63 -6.90 4.90
CA LEU A 89 -16.58 -7.57 4.00
C LEU A 89 -15.87 -8.66 3.20
N GLU A 90 -14.72 -8.35 2.61
CA GLU A 90 -13.88 -9.31 1.90
C GLU A 90 -13.45 -10.47 2.80
N MET A 91 -13.16 -10.18 4.07
CA MET A 91 -12.82 -11.18 5.08
C MET A 91 -14.00 -12.12 5.36
N VAL A 92 -15.20 -11.58 5.60
CA VAL A 92 -16.39 -12.39 5.86
C VAL A 92 -16.73 -13.27 4.66
N GLU A 93 -16.72 -12.70 3.45
CA GLU A 93 -17.00 -13.46 2.23
C GLU A 93 -15.94 -14.54 1.97
N ALA A 94 -14.67 -14.25 2.23
CA ALA A 94 -13.61 -15.25 2.14
C ALA A 94 -13.79 -16.37 3.18
N VAL A 95 -14.19 -16.06 4.41
CA VAL A 95 -14.44 -17.05 5.45
C VAL A 95 -15.67 -17.91 5.11
N LYS A 96 -16.74 -17.32 4.55
CA LYS A 96 -17.92 -18.07 4.06
C LYS A 96 -17.55 -19.03 2.93
N ALA A 97 -16.67 -18.60 2.02
CA ALA A 97 -16.17 -19.44 0.94
C ALA A 97 -15.17 -20.50 1.44
N ALA A 98 -14.57 -20.29 2.61
CA ALA A 98 -13.67 -21.25 3.23
C ALA A 98 -14.45 -22.34 3.96
N GLY A 99 -14.05 -23.60 3.79
CA GLY A 99 -14.50 -24.65 4.69
C GLY A 99 -13.98 -24.45 6.12
N ALA A 100 -14.66 -25.04 7.11
CA ALA A 100 -14.36 -24.85 8.54
C ALA A 100 -12.89 -25.09 8.94
N VAL A 101 -12.18 -25.99 8.24
CA VAL A 101 -10.76 -26.31 8.50
C VAL A 101 -9.82 -25.17 8.11
N ALA A 102 -10.12 -24.45 7.02
CA ALA A 102 -9.26 -23.39 6.50
C ALA A 102 -9.68 -21.98 6.97
N ALA A 103 -10.87 -21.85 7.57
CA ALA A 103 -11.48 -20.58 7.92
C ALA A 103 -10.60 -19.69 8.82
N LEU A 104 -9.91 -20.28 9.81
CA LEU A 104 -9.03 -19.53 10.71
C LEU A 104 -7.79 -18.99 9.99
N ASN A 105 -7.18 -19.79 9.12
CA ASN A 105 -6.06 -19.35 8.27
C ASN A 105 -6.51 -18.25 7.28
N VAL A 106 -7.72 -18.38 6.72
CA VAL A 106 -8.33 -17.35 5.87
C VAL A 106 -8.65 -16.08 6.65
N ALA A 107 -9.07 -16.15 7.91
CA ALA A 107 -9.25 -14.98 8.75
C ALA A 107 -7.89 -14.32 9.11
N ALA A 108 -6.89 -15.12 9.47
CA ALA A 108 -5.56 -14.66 9.84
C ALA A 108 -4.90 -13.79 8.76
N ARG A 109 -5.01 -14.14 7.47
CA ARG A 109 -4.44 -13.34 6.38
C ARG A 109 -5.01 -11.92 6.27
N PHE A 110 -6.28 -11.70 6.60
CA PHE A 110 -6.86 -10.35 6.58
C PHE A 110 -6.39 -9.53 7.78
N ALA A 111 -6.15 -10.21 8.90
CA ALA A 111 -5.65 -9.58 10.11
C ALA A 111 -4.13 -9.35 10.10
N ASP A 112 -3.38 -10.01 9.20
CA ASP A 112 -1.97 -9.73 8.91
C ASP A 112 -1.79 -8.41 8.13
N THR A 113 -2.18 -7.31 8.76
CA THR A 113 -2.08 -5.96 8.20
C THR A 113 -0.64 -5.50 7.94
N ALA A 114 0.35 -6.17 8.57
CA ALA A 114 1.77 -5.92 8.35
C ALA A 114 2.37 -6.79 7.22
N ASN A 115 1.54 -7.64 6.61
CA ASN A 115 1.91 -8.53 5.51
C ASN A 115 3.12 -9.43 5.86
N LEU A 116 3.20 -9.89 7.11
CA LEU A 116 4.32 -10.68 7.60
C LEU A 116 4.44 -12.02 6.87
N TYR A 117 3.31 -12.68 6.58
CA TYR A 117 3.31 -13.98 5.89
C TYR A 117 3.88 -13.87 4.48
N GLN A 118 3.38 -12.96 3.64
CA GLN A 118 3.92 -12.82 2.26
C GLN A 118 5.39 -12.37 2.31
N ARG A 119 5.74 -11.44 3.19
CA ARG A 119 7.14 -11.00 3.35
C ARG A 119 8.06 -12.14 3.77
N TYR A 120 7.57 -13.09 4.55
CA TYR A 120 8.29 -14.28 4.93
C TYR A 120 8.48 -15.24 3.76
N VAL A 121 7.41 -15.67 3.10
CA VAL A 121 7.50 -16.64 1.98
C VAL A 121 8.16 -16.06 0.73
N CYS A 122 8.22 -14.73 0.60
CA CYS A 122 8.97 -14.02 -0.45
C CYS A 122 10.36 -13.54 0.02
N GLY A 123 10.65 -13.71 1.31
CA GLY A 123 11.84 -13.18 1.97
C GLY A 123 13.10 -13.97 1.69
N LYS A 124 14.25 -13.29 1.79
CA LYS A 124 15.57 -13.91 1.64
C LYS A 124 15.77 -15.09 2.59
N LEU A 125 15.33 -14.96 3.84
CA LEU A 125 15.44 -16.03 4.85
C LEU A 125 14.86 -17.35 4.33
N PHE A 126 13.62 -17.32 3.84
CA PHE A 126 12.94 -18.50 3.32
C PHE A 126 13.65 -19.06 2.10
N GLY A 127 14.08 -18.19 1.18
CA GLY A 127 14.80 -18.59 -0.03
C GLY A 127 16.15 -19.24 0.27
N ASP A 128 16.92 -18.70 1.21
CA ASP A 128 18.21 -19.25 1.65
C ASP A 128 18.00 -20.62 2.32
N THR A 129 16.90 -20.80 3.08
CA THR A 129 16.55 -22.08 3.69
C THR A 129 16.32 -23.18 2.67
N VAL A 130 15.69 -22.91 1.52
CA VAL A 130 15.51 -23.91 0.45
C VAL A 130 16.85 -24.46 -0.03
N TRP A 131 17.83 -23.58 -0.26
CA TRP A 131 19.15 -23.98 -0.74
C TRP A 131 19.97 -24.67 0.33
N ALA A 132 19.94 -24.17 1.57
CA ALA A 132 20.63 -24.81 2.69
C ALA A 132 20.08 -26.22 2.96
N ALA A 133 18.76 -26.38 2.88
CA ALA A 133 18.10 -27.68 2.96
C ALA A 133 18.53 -28.60 1.82
N ALA A 134 18.53 -28.12 0.57
CA ALA A 134 18.96 -28.89 -0.60
C ALA A 134 20.40 -29.41 -0.47
N ALA A 135 21.34 -28.55 -0.05
CA ALA A 135 22.72 -28.95 0.20
C ALA A 135 22.83 -30.00 1.31
N CYS A 136 22.03 -29.86 2.37
CA CYS A 136 22.00 -30.82 3.48
C CYS A 136 21.49 -32.20 3.02
N VAL A 137 20.34 -32.25 2.33
CA VAL A 137 19.75 -33.52 1.87
C VAL A 137 20.54 -34.18 0.74
N ALA A 138 21.31 -33.40 -0.04
CA ALA A 138 22.20 -33.95 -1.07
C ALA A 138 23.33 -34.81 -0.47
N THR A 139 23.76 -34.48 0.77
CA THR A 139 24.76 -35.26 1.53
C THR A 139 24.12 -36.38 2.36
N ASN A 140 22.90 -36.17 2.87
CA ASN A 140 22.16 -37.16 3.63
C ASN A 140 20.67 -37.17 3.27
N ALA A 141 20.27 -38.07 2.37
CA ALA A 141 18.90 -38.19 1.90
C ALA A 141 17.92 -38.80 2.94
N ALA A 142 18.41 -39.23 4.11
CA ALA A 142 17.59 -39.80 5.18
C ALA A 142 17.04 -38.74 6.14
N LEU A 143 17.41 -37.46 5.98
CA LEU A 143 16.92 -36.37 6.81
C LEU A 143 15.41 -36.19 6.66
N THR A 144 14.77 -35.92 7.78
CA THR A 144 13.34 -35.59 7.87
C THR A 144 13.14 -34.07 7.98
N VAL A 145 11.89 -33.62 7.80
CA VAL A 145 11.55 -32.20 7.98
C VAL A 145 11.89 -31.70 9.40
N PRO A 146 11.58 -32.42 10.49
CA PRO A 146 12.04 -32.07 11.83
C PRO A 146 13.56 -31.90 11.95
N ASP A 147 14.35 -32.76 11.31
CA ASP A 147 15.83 -32.65 11.35
C ASP A 147 16.30 -31.36 10.70
N LEU A 148 15.73 -31.01 9.54
CA LEU A 148 16.06 -29.77 8.84
C LEU A 148 15.63 -28.54 9.64
N LYS A 149 14.44 -28.55 10.26
CA LYS A 149 13.97 -27.48 11.15
C LYS A 149 14.84 -27.33 12.40
N GLY A 150 15.36 -28.42 12.95
CA GLY A 150 16.32 -28.40 14.06
C GLY A 150 17.72 -27.91 13.64
N GLY A 151 18.03 -27.95 12.34
CA GLY A 151 19.32 -27.51 11.78
C GLY A 151 19.20 -26.28 10.90
N VAL A 152 19.37 -26.48 9.60
CA VAL A 152 19.53 -25.42 8.58
C VAL A 152 18.30 -24.53 8.38
N ALA A 153 17.11 -24.98 8.80
CA ALA A 153 15.85 -24.24 8.69
C ALA A 153 15.35 -23.64 10.02
N SER A 154 16.15 -23.71 11.10
CA SER A 154 15.76 -23.25 12.45
C SER A 154 15.36 -21.77 12.53
N ALA A 155 16.08 -20.89 11.84
CA ALA A 155 15.74 -19.48 11.76
C ALA A 155 14.40 -19.24 11.02
N ALA A 156 14.17 -19.96 9.91
CA ALA A 156 12.91 -19.87 9.18
C ALA A 156 11.73 -20.44 9.98
N ALA A 157 11.94 -21.53 10.73
CA ALA A 157 10.92 -22.09 11.64
C ALA A 157 10.59 -21.12 12.78
N SER A 158 11.62 -20.48 13.37
CA SER A 158 11.43 -19.48 14.43
C SER A 158 10.65 -18.27 13.93
N GLU A 159 10.93 -17.82 12.71
CA GLU A 159 10.18 -16.72 12.09
C GLU A 159 8.73 -17.11 11.78
N ALA A 160 8.48 -18.34 11.31
CA ALA A 160 7.11 -18.84 11.12
C ALA A 160 6.31 -18.85 12.44
N LEU A 161 6.93 -19.27 13.55
CA LEU A 161 6.31 -19.22 14.88
C LEU A 161 6.07 -17.77 15.35
N ARG A 162 7.01 -16.86 15.07
CA ARG A 162 6.84 -15.43 15.37
C ARG A 162 5.64 -14.86 14.61
N ILE A 163 5.49 -15.22 13.34
CA ILE A 163 4.35 -14.81 12.52
C ILE A 163 3.07 -15.35 13.13
N GLN A 164 2.98 -16.65 13.41
CA GLN A 164 1.84 -17.27 14.07
C GLN A 164 1.44 -16.58 15.38
N ALA A 165 2.42 -16.13 16.18
CA ALA A 165 2.18 -15.42 17.43
C ALA A 165 1.70 -13.97 17.24
N LEU A 166 1.97 -13.35 16.09
CA LEU A 166 1.63 -11.96 15.79
C LEU A 166 0.43 -11.82 14.85
N SER A 167 0.12 -12.86 14.09
CA SER A 167 -1.03 -12.93 13.20
C SER A 167 -2.30 -13.13 14.02
N SER A 168 -2.84 -12.03 14.55
CA SER A 168 -4.25 -11.93 14.98
C SER A 168 -4.67 -12.78 16.20
N PRO A 169 -5.89 -12.62 16.74
CA PRO A 169 -6.58 -13.63 17.57
C PRO A 169 -6.73 -15.04 16.96
N TYR A 170 -6.26 -15.31 15.73
CA TYR A 170 -6.49 -16.59 15.04
C TYR A 170 -5.21 -17.43 15.06
N THR A 171 -5.35 -18.74 15.23
CA THR A 171 -4.21 -19.66 15.08
C THR A 171 -3.88 -19.81 13.60
N ASP A 172 -2.86 -19.08 13.12
CA ASP A 172 -2.38 -19.15 11.74
C ASP A 172 -1.22 -20.16 11.60
N THR A 173 -1.45 -21.24 10.86
CA THR A 173 -0.41 -22.24 10.59
C THR A 173 0.27 -22.05 9.24
N CYS A 174 -0.18 -21.10 8.41
CA CYS A 174 0.22 -20.99 7.00
C CYS A 174 1.74 -20.86 6.81
N ALA A 175 2.41 -20.09 7.68
CA ALA A 175 3.85 -19.90 7.62
C ALA A 175 4.62 -21.21 7.86
N MET A 176 4.19 -21.99 8.85
CA MET A 176 4.81 -23.27 9.17
C MET A 176 4.49 -24.33 8.12
N ASP A 177 3.23 -24.39 7.68
CA ASP A 177 2.76 -25.33 6.63
C ASP A 177 3.50 -25.08 5.31
N ALA A 178 3.75 -23.81 4.97
CA ALA A 178 4.54 -23.45 3.80
C ALA A 178 5.99 -23.95 3.90
N LEU A 179 6.62 -23.79 5.08
CA LEU A 179 7.97 -24.30 5.33
C LEU A 179 7.99 -25.82 5.24
N ASP A 180 7.02 -26.51 5.84
CA ASP A 180 6.89 -27.97 5.80
C ASP A 180 6.74 -28.48 4.37
N ALA A 181 5.83 -27.91 3.59
CA ALA A 181 5.58 -28.32 2.21
C ALA A 181 6.83 -28.17 1.32
N VAL A 182 7.61 -27.10 1.52
CA VAL A 182 8.83 -26.85 0.75
C VAL A 182 9.96 -27.78 1.17
N LEU A 183 10.18 -27.97 2.47
CA LEU A 183 11.22 -28.89 2.97
C LEU A 183 10.92 -30.34 2.59
N ALA A 184 9.64 -30.75 2.62
CA ALA A 184 9.22 -32.07 2.15
C ALA A 184 9.55 -32.27 0.67
N ALA A 185 9.25 -31.31 -0.20
CA ALA A 185 9.57 -31.40 -1.63
C ALA A 185 11.08 -31.47 -1.91
N VAL A 186 11.89 -30.73 -1.13
CA VAL A 186 13.36 -30.81 -1.20
C VAL A 186 13.85 -32.21 -0.87
N ILE A 187 13.33 -32.83 0.20
CA ILE A 187 13.68 -34.19 0.62
C ILE A 187 13.26 -35.22 -0.44
N GLU A 188 12.01 -35.17 -0.89
CA GLU A 188 11.44 -36.08 -1.88
C GLU A 188 12.27 -36.09 -3.17
N ALA A 189 12.66 -34.91 -3.66
CA ALA A 189 13.47 -34.79 -4.87
C ALA A 189 14.90 -35.30 -4.68
N ALA A 190 15.53 -35.06 -3.53
CA ALA A 190 16.85 -35.61 -3.23
C ALA A 190 16.85 -37.14 -3.15
N GLN A 191 15.80 -37.73 -2.57
CA GLN A 191 15.62 -39.18 -2.49
C GLN A 191 15.41 -39.79 -3.89
N ALA A 192 14.59 -39.16 -4.73
CA ALA A 192 14.39 -39.56 -6.12
C ALA A 192 15.68 -39.47 -6.96
N ALA A 193 16.60 -38.57 -6.60
CA ALA A 193 17.88 -38.37 -7.27
C ALA A 193 19.05 -39.18 -6.65
N SER A 194 18.79 -40.18 -5.80
CA SER A 194 19.82 -40.97 -5.08
C SER A 194 20.90 -41.61 -5.97
N GLY A 195 20.64 -41.88 -7.25
CA GLY A 195 21.62 -42.37 -8.22
C GLY A 195 22.48 -41.31 -8.92
N GLN A 196 22.20 -40.02 -8.70
CA GLN A 196 22.88 -38.90 -9.36
C GLN A 196 24.12 -38.43 -8.58
N THR A 197 24.92 -37.54 -9.17
CA THR A 197 26.01 -36.86 -8.46
C THR A 197 25.47 -36.00 -7.32
N GLN A 198 26.28 -35.70 -6.30
CA GLN A 198 25.86 -34.81 -5.21
C GLN A 198 25.44 -33.43 -5.73
N ALA A 199 26.17 -32.88 -6.71
CA ALA A 199 25.85 -31.59 -7.31
C ALA A 199 24.49 -31.61 -8.04
N ASP A 200 24.19 -32.68 -8.76
CA ASP A 200 22.90 -32.84 -9.43
C ASP A 200 21.75 -33.04 -8.43
N ARG A 201 21.97 -33.80 -7.36
CA ARG A 201 20.98 -33.96 -6.27
C ARG A 201 20.65 -32.62 -5.63
N GLU A 202 21.67 -31.85 -5.27
CA GLU A 202 21.48 -30.52 -4.67
C GLU A 202 20.69 -29.60 -5.61
N ARG A 203 21.06 -29.55 -6.90
CA ARG A 203 20.36 -28.75 -7.90
C ARG A 203 18.89 -29.16 -8.05
N LEU A 204 18.62 -30.45 -8.23
CA LEU A 204 17.25 -30.97 -8.41
C LEU A 204 16.40 -30.75 -7.15
N ALA A 205 16.99 -30.95 -5.96
CA ALA A 205 16.30 -30.72 -4.69
C ALA A 205 15.95 -29.23 -4.50
N ALA A 206 16.87 -28.32 -4.84
CA ALA A 206 16.61 -26.88 -4.79
C ALA A 206 15.55 -26.43 -5.82
N GLU A 207 15.59 -26.98 -7.03
CA GLU A 207 14.56 -26.75 -8.07
C GLU A 207 13.18 -27.23 -7.59
N ALA A 208 13.10 -28.40 -6.96
CA ALA A 208 11.85 -28.92 -6.40
C ALA A 208 11.31 -28.06 -5.24
N GLY A 209 12.18 -27.61 -4.33
CA GLY A 209 11.79 -26.68 -3.27
C GLY A 209 11.24 -25.36 -3.80
N LYS A 210 11.88 -24.80 -4.85
CA LYS A 210 11.37 -23.61 -5.54
C LYS A 210 10.03 -23.87 -6.23
N ALA A 211 9.89 -24.99 -6.92
CA ALA A 211 8.66 -25.37 -7.57
C ALA A 211 7.52 -25.54 -6.55
N ALA A 212 7.80 -26.18 -5.41
CA ALA A 212 6.84 -26.30 -4.31
C ALA A 212 6.46 -24.93 -3.74
N LEU A 213 7.42 -24.03 -3.54
CA LEU A 213 7.13 -22.66 -3.13
C LEU A 213 6.28 -21.90 -4.16
N ALA A 214 6.51 -22.11 -5.45
CA ALA A 214 5.73 -21.46 -6.50
C ALA A 214 4.31 -22.04 -6.62
N GLN A 215 4.16 -23.36 -6.53
CA GLN A 215 2.94 -24.07 -6.92
C GLN A 215 2.06 -24.52 -5.73
N ARG A 216 2.67 -24.80 -4.58
CA ARG A 216 1.97 -25.39 -3.41
C ARG A 216 1.75 -24.39 -2.28
N VAL A 217 2.62 -23.37 -2.16
CA VAL A 217 2.47 -22.35 -1.12
C VAL A 217 1.47 -21.30 -1.58
N ALA A 218 0.35 -21.22 -0.85
CA ALA A 218 -0.71 -20.27 -1.11
C ALA A 218 -0.20 -18.83 -0.96
N ARG A 219 -0.56 -17.97 -1.91
CA ARG A 219 -0.33 -16.53 -1.85
C ARG A 219 -1.68 -15.84 -1.81
N TYR A 220 -1.78 -14.79 -1.02
CA TYR A 220 -3.04 -14.11 -0.74
C TYR A 220 -2.93 -12.66 -1.17
N PRO A 221 -3.94 -12.15 -1.91
CA PRO A 221 -3.97 -10.75 -2.30
C PRO A 221 -3.98 -9.87 -1.05
N LEU A 222 -3.18 -8.81 -1.08
CA LEU A 222 -3.23 -7.78 -0.06
C LEU A 222 -4.44 -6.90 -0.29
N PRO A 223 -5.23 -6.57 0.75
CA PRO A 223 -6.28 -5.58 0.59
C PRO A 223 -5.67 -4.23 0.21
N LEU A 224 -5.96 -3.75 -1.00
CA LEU A 224 -5.37 -2.52 -1.57
C LEU A 224 -6.11 -1.24 -1.13
N THR A 225 -7.20 -1.37 -0.38
CA THR A 225 -8.15 -0.30 -0.07
C THR A 225 -7.88 0.43 1.25
N ALA A 226 -6.98 -0.08 2.11
CA ALA A 226 -6.66 0.55 3.39
C ALA A 226 -5.74 1.78 3.21
N PRO A 227 -6.04 2.93 3.83
CA PRO A 227 -5.13 4.05 3.98
C PRO A 227 -3.81 3.62 4.65
N THR A 228 -2.71 4.31 4.32
CA THR A 228 -1.41 4.02 4.92
C THR A 228 -1.40 4.33 6.42
N ARG A 229 -0.51 3.68 7.17
CA ARG A 229 -0.31 3.99 8.60
C ARG A 229 -0.01 5.48 8.83
N ASP A 230 0.74 6.10 7.91
CA ASP A 230 1.07 7.52 7.98
C ASP A 230 -0.14 8.42 7.78
N TYR A 231 -1.12 8.00 6.97
CA TYR A 231 -2.39 8.70 6.87
C TYR A 231 -3.16 8.65 8.20
N THR A 232 -3.30 7.48 8.82
CA THR A 232 -3.96 7.34 10.14
C THR A 232 -3.25 8.19 11.19
N ALA A 233 -1.91 8.20 11.19
CA ALA A 233 -1.12 9.05 12.07
C ALA A 233 -1.36 10.55 11.82
N PHE A 234 -1.56 10.95 10.56
CA PHE A 234 -1.87 12.34 10.23
C PHE A 234 -3.27 12.76 10.69
N VAL A 235 -4.32 12.00 10.42
CA VAL A 235 -5.70 12.39 10.80
C VAL A 235 -5.94 12.39 12.31
N THR A 236 -5.11 11.67 13.06
CA THR A 236 -5.11 11.69 14.54
C THR A 236 -4.12 12.69 15.14
N SER A 237 -3.40 13.45 14.29
CA SER A 237 -2.37 14.39 14.73
C SER A 237 -2.92 15.72 15.27
N VAL A 238 -2.14 16.40 16.11
CA VAL A 238 -2.47 17.74 16.64
C VAL A 238 -2.66 18.79 15.52
N PRO A 239 -1.80 18.87 14.48
CA PRO A 239 -2.04 19.78 13.36
C PRO A 239 -3.40 19.57 12.67
N PHE A 240 -3.83 18.32 12.51
CA PHE A 240 -5.14 18.03 11.94
C PHE A 240 -6.26 18.42 12.91
N ALA A 241 -6.16 18.04 14.19
CA ALA A 241 -7.14 18.34 15.23
C ALA A 241 -7.43 19.85 15.40
N GLY A 242 -6.45 20.73 15.13
CA GLY A 242 -6.67 22.19 15.16
C GLY A 242 -7.18 22.81 13.86
N ALA A 243 -7.15 22.07 12.75
CA ALA A 243 -7.33 22.61 11.40
C ALA A 243 -8.70 23.29 11.18
N PRO A 244 -9.84 22.71 11.58
CA PRO A 244 -11.14 23.35 11.34
C PRO A 244 -11.30 24.69 12.04
N LEU A 245 -10.76 24.82 13.27
CA LEU A 245 -10.82 26.08 14.01
C LEU A 245 -9.93 27.15 13.36
N VAL A 246 -8.74 26.77 12.87
CA VAL A 246 -7.85 27.66 12.11
C VAL A 246 -8.54 28.15 10.84
N ALA A 247 -9.15 27.24 10.07
CA ALA A 247 -9.90 27.57 8.86
C ALA A 247 -11.09 28.49 9.15
N ALA A 248 -11.89 28.18 10.18
CA ALA A 248 -13.06 28.98 10.55
C ALA A 248 -12.69 30.40 10.98
N ARG A 249 -11.60 30.57 11.75
CA ARG A 249 -11.10 31.90 12.14
C ARG A 249 -10.68 32.72 10.92
N ALA A 250 -9.92 32.12 10.00
CA ALA A 250 -9.48 32.80 8.79
C ALA A 250 -10.65 33.17 7.86
N ALA A 251 -11.58 32.23 7.66
CA ALA A 251 -12.78 32.44 6.85
C ALA A 251 -13.66 33.57 7.39
N LEU A 252 -13.95 33.57 8.69
CA LEU A 252 -14.76 34.60 9.32
C LEU A 252 -14.10 35.98 9.20
N ALA A 253 -12.81 36.07 9.51
CA ALA A 253 -12.07 37.34 9.43
C ALA A 253 -12.11 37.91 8.01
N ALA A 254 -11.81 37.09 6.99
CA ALA A 254 -11.79 37.54 5.60
C ALA A 254 -13.19 37.87 5.06
N GLY A 255 -14.22 37.08 5.40
CA GLY A 255 -15.59 37.35 4.98
C GLY A 255 -16.18 38.61 5.60
N LEU A 256 -15.79 38.96 6.84
CA LEU A 256 -16.20 40.22 7.48
C LEU A 256 -15.48 41.42 6.87
N LEU A 257 -14.16 41.32 6.62
CA LEU A 257 -13.41 42.37 5.92
C LEU A 257 -13.98 42.65 4.53
N GLU A 258 -14.30 41.60 3.76
CA GLU A 258 -14.93 41.74 2.44
C GLU A 258 -16.30 42.43 2.50
N LYS A 259 -17.06 42.28 3.59
CA LYS A 259 -18.33 42.98 3.79
C LYS A 259 -18.16 44.43 4.26
N ALA A 260 -17.13 44.71 5.05
CA ALA A 260 -16.91 46.01 5.67
C ALA A 260 -16.17 46.98 4.72
N ASP A 261 -15.13 46.50 4.04
CA ASP A 261 -14.15 47.36 3.38
C ASP A 261 -14.32 47.39 1.85
N ASN A 262 -15.10 46.48 1.26
CA ASN A 262 -15.32 46.43 -0.19
C ASN A 262 -16.70 46.94 -0.59
N PRO A 263 -16.82 48.21 -1.04
CA PRO A 263 -18.10 48.80 -1.45
C PRO A 263 -18.68 48.18 -2.74
N LEU A 264 -17.88 47.38 -3.45
CA LEU A 264 -18.28 46.64 -4.66
C LEU A 264 -18.48 45.14 -4.38
N THR A 265 -18.61 44.74 -3.11
CA THR A 265 -18.89 43.36 -2.76
C THR A 265 -20.27 42.94 -3.25
N TRP A 266 -20.43 41.64 -3.51
CA TRP A 266 -21.71 41.05 -3.90
C TRP A 266 -21.83 39.66 -3.25
N PRO A 267 -23.05 39.11 -3.10
CA PRO A 267 -23.30 37.99 -2.20
C PRO A 267 -22.41 36.74 -2.42
N ALA A 268 -22.01 36.44 -3.66
CA ALA A 268 -21.17 35.28 -3.95
C ALA A 268 -19.65 35.53 -3.71
N ARG A 269 -19.22 36.78 -3.56
CA ARG A 269 -17.80 37.11 -3.33
C ARG A 269 -17.35 36.83 -1.91
N VAL A 270 -18.20 37.10 -0.92
CA VAL A 270 -17.95 36.83 0.50
C VAL A 270 -17.55 35.36 0.75
N PRO A 271 -18.32 34.34 0.30
CA PRO A 271 -17.93 32.95 0.48
C PRO A 271 -16.67 32.56 -0.30
N ALA A 272 -16.38 33.18 -1.45
CA ALA A 272 -15.15 32.94 -2.19
C ALA A 272 -13.91 33.42 -1.41
N VAL A 273 -13.91 34.67 -0.94
CA VAL A 273 -12.82 35.24 -0.13
C VAL A 273 -12.63 34.49 1.19
N ALA A 274 -13.73 34.10 1.85
CA ALA A 274 -13.68 33.31 3.07
C ALA A 274 -13.05 31.92 2.84
N ARG A 275 -13.40 31.25 1.73
CA ARG A 275 -12.82 29.96 1.35
C ARG A 275 -11.33 30.10 1.05
N ASP A 276 -10.94 31.09 0.27
CA ASP A 276 -9.54 31.30 -0.11
C ASP A 276 -8.67 31.59 1.13
N ALA A 277 -9.19 32.39 2.08
CA ALA A 277 -8.54 32.63 3.36
C ALA A 277 -8.40 31.36 4.22
N ALA A 278 -9.45 30.52 4.27
CA ALA A 278 -9.37 29.23 4.96
C ALA A 278 -8.30 28.31 4.36
N VAL A 279 -8.28 28.17 3.02
CA VAL A 279 -7.27 27.36 2.31
C VAL A 279 -5.86 27.88 2.60
N ASN A 280 -5.66 29.20 2.60
CA ASN A 280 -4.38 29.82 2.92
C ASN A 280 -3.96 29.61 4.38
N ALA A 281 -4.89 29.59 5.32
CA ALA A 281 -4.59 29.31 6.73
C ALA A 281 -4.23 27.83 6.96
N LEU A 282 -4.68 26.94 6.10
CA LEU A 282 -4.44 25.49 6.19
C LEU A 282 -3.12 25.03 5.53
N GLN A 283 -2.30 25.93 5.00
CA GLN A 283 -1.07 25.56 4.28
C GLN A 283 -0.10 24.69 5.10
N ALA A 284 0.03 24.95 6.40
CA ALA A 284 0.85 24.13 7.29
C ALA A 284 0.24 22.72 7.50
N VAL A 285 -1.09 22.62 7.57
CA VAL A 285 -1.81 21.35 7.69
C VAL A 285 -1.66 20.53 6.41
N TYR A 286 -1.77 21.16 5.23
CA TYR A 286 -1.52 20.50 3.95
C TYR A 286 -0.05 20.06 3.79
N ALA A 287 0.91 20.84 4.28
CA ALA A 287 2.31 20.45 4.27
C ALA A 287 2.57 19.23 5.18
N ALA A 288 1.92 19.18 6.35
CA ALA A 288 1.97 18.01 7.23
C ALA A 288 1.29 16.78 6.59
N ALA A 289 0.14 16.97 5.92
CA ALA A 289 -0.54 15.91 5.18
C ALA A 289 0.33 15.37 4.04
N ALA A 290 1.03 16.25 3.31
CA ALA A 290 1.91 15.87 2.21
C ALA A 290 3.11 15.03 2.65
N LEU A 291 3.47 15.06 3.93
CA LEU A 291 4.49 14.19 4.51
C LEU A 291 3.98 12.79 4.87
N ALA A 292 2.67 12.53 4.79
CA ALA A 292 2.15 11.18 4.95
C ALA A 292 2.66 10.33 3.77
N VAL A 293 3.58 9.41 4.03
CA VAL A 293 4.28 8.69 2.97
C VAL A 293 3.47 7.47 2.57
N ARG A 294 3.47 7.20 1.27
CA ARG A 294 3.22 5.87 0.74
C ARG A 294 4.56 5.28 0.34
N HIS A 295 5.02 4.26 1.06
CA HIS A 295 6.33 3.66 0.83
C HIS A 295 6.33 2.67 -0.35
N ASP A 296 5.17 2.39 -0.91
CA ASP A 296 4.93 1.51 -2.05
C ASP A 296 4.29 2.27 -3.21
N VAL A 297 4.72 1.97 -4.44
CA VAL A 297 4.04 2.43 -5.66
C VAL A 297 3.49 1.18 -6.34
N PRO A 298 2.17 0.98 -6.39
CA PRO A 298 1.59 -0.15 -7.08
C PRO A 298 1.85 0.02 -8.57
N LEU A 299 2.39 -1.03 -9.20
CA LEU A 299 2.60 -1.09 -10.63
C LEU A 299 1.63 -2.11 -11.23
N ALA A 300 0.88 -1.67 -12.25
CA ALA A 300 0.00 -2.53 -13.02
C ALA A 300 0.74 -3.11 -14.22
N GLY A 301 0.38 -4.32 -14.63
CA GLY A 301 0.96 -5.00 -15.80
C GLY A 301 1.64 -6.31 -15.46
N THR A 302 2.48 -6.78 -16.36
CA THR A 302 3.20 -8.05 -16.26
C THR A 302 4.69 -7.78 -16.01
N PHE A 303 5.17 -8.18 -14.84
CA PHE A 303 6.60 -8.20 -14.55
C PHE A 303 7.24 -9.44 -15.17
N GLY A 304 8.16 -9.26 -16.12
CA GLY A 304 8.93 -10.37 -16.67
C GLY A 304 9.62 -10.06 -18.00
N PRO A 305 10.61 -10.87 -18.40
CA PRO A 305 11.30 -10.72 -19.69
C PRO A 305 10.32 -10.68 -20.87
N GLY A 306 10.59 -9.80 -21.83
CA GLY A 306 9.77 -9.60 -23.03
C GLY A 306 8.42 -8.93 -22.80
N SER A 307 8.10 -8.57 -21.55
CA SER A 307 6.90 -7.80 -21.24
C SER A 307 7.12 -6.33 -21.58
N GLY A 308 6.24 -5.77 -22.41
CA GLY A 308 6.31 -4.38 -22.85
C GLY A 308 7.04 -4.18 -24.18
N ASP A 309 7.45 -2.94 -24.45
CA ASP A 309 8.20 -2.54 -25.64
C ASP A 309 9.54 -1.87 -25.27
N PRO A 310 10.67 -2.60 -25.31
CA PRO A 310 11.96 -2.09 -24.86
C PRO A 310 12.67 -1.21 -25.91
N ARG A 311 12.10 -0.96 -27.09
CA ARG A 311 12.68 -0.04 -28.09
C ARG A 311 12.56 1.40 -27.63
N TYR A 312 13.57 2.25 -27.82
CA TYR A 312 13.49 3.66 -27.42
C TYR A 312 12.39 4.42 -28.15
N THR A 313 11.86 5.48 -27.54
CA THR A 313 10.81 6.31 -28.16
C THR A 313 11.31 6.95 -29.46
N ALA A 314 12.61 7.25 -29.56
CA ALA A 314 13.22 7.73 -30.79
C ALA A 314 13.20 6.70 -31.94
N GLU A 315 13.12 5.41 -31.62
CA GLU A 315 13.12 4.30 -32.59
C GLU A 315 11.72 3.94 -33.08
N VAL A 316 10.68 4.46 -32.43
CA VAL A 316 9.27 4.16 -32.72
C VAL A 316 8.53 5.46 -33.03
N GLN A 317 8.14 5.67 -34.29
CA GLN A 317 7.46 6.88 -34.74
C GLN A 317 6.13 6.56 -35.45
N PRO A 318 4.99 7.14 -35.00
CA PRO A 318 4.84 8.00 -33.83
C PRO A 318 5.02 7.24 -32.49
N PRO A 319 5.38 7.92 -31.38
CA PRO A 319 5.53 7.32 -30.04
C PRO A 319 4.31 6.52 -29.55
N GLU A 320 3.14 6.87 -30.06
CA GLU A 320 1.86 6.20 -29.80
C GLU A 320 1.85 4.73 -30.27
N LEU A 321 2.79 4.34 -31.14
CA LEU A 321 2.96 2.95 -31.60
C LEU A 321 3.73 2.07 -30.62
N LEU A 322 4.21 2.61 -29.49
CA LEU A 322 4.73 1.76 -28.42
C LEU A 322 3.61 0.83 -27.96
N GLY A 323 3.93 -0.47 -27.85
CA GLY A 323 3.00 -1.47 -27.34
C GLY A 323 2.57 -1.19 -25.89
N PRO A 324 1.71 -2.05 -25.30
CA PRO A 324 1.36 -1.94 -23.88
C PRO A 324 2.62 -1.92 -23.01
N ALA A 325 2.57 -1.23 -21.87
CA ALA A 325 3.68 -1.22 -20.92
C ALA A 325 3.87 -2.60 -20.27
N GLY A 326 5.12 -2.97 -19.97
CA GLY A 326 5.38 -4.12 -19.13
C GLY A 326 4.85 -3.91 -17.71
N LEU A 327 5.29 -2.82 -17.07
CA LEU A 327 4.70 -2.29 -15.85
C LEU A 327 4.42 -0.78 -15.98
N ALA A 328 3.34 -0.30 -15.39
CA ALA A 328 2.98 1.11 -15.36
C ALA A 328 2.50 1.54 -13.97
N GLY A 329 2.79 2.79 -13.60
CA GLY A 329 2.41 3.35 -12.31
C GLY A 329 2.30 4.88 -12.33
N THR A 330 1.83 5.44 -11.24
CA THR A 330 1.71 6.90 -11.06
C THR A 330 2.25 7.30 -9.71
N ILE A 331 3.12 8.31 -9.69
CA ILE A 331 3.63 8.95 -8.48
C ILE A 331 3.10 10.38 -8.44
N ARG A 332 2.61 10.81 -7.29
CA ARG A 332 2.10 12.18 -7.07
C ARG A 332 2.94 12.89 -6.03
N LEU A 333 3.29 14.15 -6.29
CA LEU A 333 3.87 15.06 -5.32
C LEU A 333 2.93 16.25 -5.14
N PRO A 334 2.27 16.40 -3.98
CA PRO A 334 1.35 17.51 -3.76
C PRO A 334 2.07 18.87 -3.79
N ALA A 335 1.35 19.90 -4.23
CA ALA A 335 1.83 21.29 -4.28
C ALA A 335 2.44 21.78 -2.94
N ASN A 336 1.89 21.32 -1.82
CA ASN A 336 2.31 21.74 -0.48
C ASN A 336 3.42 20.89 0.13
N HIS A 337 3.98 19.94 -0.62
CA HIS A 337 5.08 19.13 -0.13
C HIS A 337 6.30 20.01 0.23
N PRO A 338 6.97 19.80 1.39
CA PRO A 338 8.09 20.66 1.81
C PRO A 338 9.30 20.65 0.87
N THR A 339 9.54 19.54 0.17
CA THR A 339 10.63 19.39 -0.82
C THR A 339 10.21 19.70 -2.25
N HIS A 340 9.02 20.29 -2.44
CA HIS A 340 8.51 20.59 -3.77
C HIS A 340 9.44 21.58 -4.50
N PRO A 341 9.90 21.28 -5.73
CA PRO A 341 10.94 22.07 -6.41
C PRO A 341 10.53 23.50 -6.75
N PHE A 342 9.22 23.78 -6.87
CA PHE A 342 8.72 25.14 -7.07
C PHE A 342 8.66 25.99 -5.80
N ARG A 343 8.76 25.37 -4.61
CA ARG A 343 8.68 26.13 -3.36
C ARG A 343 10.01 26.79 -3.08
N HIS A 344 10.02 28.11 -3.06
CA HIS A 344 11.23 28.88 -2.81
C HIS A 344 11.16 29.54 -1.44
N ARG A 345 12.04 29.15 -0.52
CA ARG A 345 12.06 29.62 0.88
C ARG A 345 12.09 31.14 1.04
N ARG A 346 12.57 31.87 0.03
CA ARG A 346 12.77 33.33 0.06
C ARG A 346 11.89 34.13 -0.92
N HIS A 347 10.99 33.48 -1.66
CA HIS A 347 10.09 34.19 -2.58
C HIS A 347 8.64 34.00 -2.13
N PRO A 348 7.96 35.03 -1.59
CA PRO A 348 6.64 34.90 -1.00
C PRO A 348 5.57 34.41 -2.00
N ASP A 349 5.74 34.73 -3.29
CA ASP A 349 4.83 34.28 -4.35
C ASP A 349 4.91 32.77 -4.65
N HIS A 350 5.93 32.07 -4.12
CA HIS A 350 6.17 30.64 -4.32
C HIS A 350 6.07 29.87 -2.99
N SER A 351 5.13 30.27 -2.14
CA SER A 351 4.85 29.61 -0.86
C SER A 351 4.20 28.22 -1.04
N THR A 352 3.53 28.02 -2.17
CA THR A 352 2.92 26.76 -2.63
C THR A 352 3.48 26.35 -3.99
N GLY A 353 3.54 25.04 -4.24
CA GLY A 353 3.91 24.47 -5.52
C GLY A 353 2.73 24.30 -6.48
N ILE A 354 2.89 23.38 -7.43
CA ILE A 354 1.85 22.88 -8.33
C ILE A 354 1.86 21.36 -8.18
N ASP A 355 0.72 20.67 -8.24
CA ASP A 355 0.75 19.21 -8.14
C ASP A 355 1.61 18.60 -9.27
N LEU A 356 2.61 17.80 -8.90
CA LEU A 356 3.38 17.02 -9.88
C LEU A 356 2.79 15.63 -10.00
N THR A 357 2.61 15.20 -11.25
CA THR A 357 2.26 13.82 -11.58
C THR A 357 3.37 13.22 -12.41
N ARG A 358 3.90 12.08 -11.99
CA ARG A 358 4.89 11.32 -12.73
C ARG A 358 4.24 10.01 -13.18
N LEU A 359 4.11 9.82 -14.48
CA LEU A 359 3.66 8.57 -15.07
C LEU A 359 4.89 7.73 -15.37
N ILE A 360 5.02 6.57 -14.73
CA ILE A 360 6.15 5.68 -14.92
C ILE A 360 5.75 4.48 -15.77
N ARG A 361 6.65 4.08 -16.66
CA ARG A 361 6.53 2.90 -17.51
C ARG A 361 7.85 2.14 -17.50
N ILE A 362 7.77 0.83 -17.37
CA ILE A 362 8.91 -0.09 -17.35
C ILE A 362 8.64 -1.17 -18.38
N ASP A 363 9.54 -1.31 -19.34
CA ASP A 363 9.48 -2.35 -20.37
C ASP A 363 10.71 -3.23 -20.26
N PHE A 364 10.54 -4.53 -20.37
CA PHE A 364 11.57 -5.52 -20.13
C PHE A 364 12.15 -6.03 -21.43
N ASP A 365 13.46 -6.23 -21.45
CA ASP A 365 14.09 -6.88 -22.60
C ASP A 365 13.58 -8.32 -22.74
N GLY A 366 13.43 -8.78 -23.98
CA GLY A 366 13.12 -10.17 -24.29
C GLY A 366 14.28 -11.11 -23.95
N GLU A 367 13.98 -12.40 -23.78
CA GLU A 367 15.01 -13.41 -23.66
C GLU A 367 15.78 -13.56 -24.98
N THR A 368 17.02 -13.07 -25.02
CA THR A 368 18.01 -13.53 -26.00
C THR A 368 19.10 -14.31 -25.26
N ALA A 369 19.86 -15.15 -25.97
CA ALA A 369 21.00 -15.90 -25.41
C ALA A 369 22.05 -15.01 -24.70
N THR A 370 21.97 -13.69 -24.86
CA THR A 370 22.80 -12.66 -24.23
C THR A 370 22.07 -11.69 -23.29
N ASN A 371 20.73 -11.66 -23.24
CA ASN A 371 19.93 -10.73 -22.41
C ASN A 371 18.73 -11.36 -21.65
N GLY A 372 18.63 -12.70 -21.57
CA GLY A 372 17.70 -13.36 -20.65
C GLY A 372 17.99 -13.02 -19.18
N VAL A 373 17.27 -13.62 -18.23
CA VAL A 373 17.61 -13.50 -16.81
C VAL A 373 19.03 -13.99 -16.59
N MET A 374 20.00 -13.07 -16.55
CA MET A 374 21.41 -13.43 -16.60
C MET A 374 21.91 -13.78 -15.19
N PRO A 375 22.54 -14.95 -15.01
CA PRO A 375 23.28 -15.21 -13.78
C PRO A 375 24.49 -14.28 -13.73
N VAL A 376 24.44 -13.23 -12.90
CA VAL A 376 25.58 -12.30 -12.73
C VAL A 376 26.61 -12.89 -11.77
N ALA A 377 26.18 -13.84 -10.92
CA ALA A 377 26.98 -14.68 -10.03
C ALA A 377 26.15 -15.94 -9.65
N TYR A 378 26.73 -16.88 -8.88
CA TYR A 378 26.00 -18.08 -8.41
C TYR A 378 24.66 -17.69 -7.75
N GLY A 379 23.58 -17.95 -8.50
CA GLY A 379 22.19 -17.56 -8.28
C GLY A 379 21.91 -16.13 -7.82
N VAL A 380 22.55 -15.16 -8.48
CA VAL A 380 22.02 -13.80 -8.65
C VAL A 380 21.53 -13.68 -10.09
N ALA A 381 20.27 -13.31 -10.27
CA ALA A 381 19.64 -13.12 -11.57
C ALA A 381 19.49 -11.62 -11.85
N SER A 382 19.77 -11.14 -13.06
CA SER A 382 19.46 -9.77 -13.46
C SER A 382 18.34 -9.72 -14.51
N VAL A 383 17.54 -8.66 -14.46
CA VAL A 383 16.58 -8.30 -15.49
C VAL A 383 16.88 -6.88 -15.93
N THR A 384 16.89 -6.64 -17.24
CA THR A 384 17.15 -5.32 -17.83
C THR A 384 15.96 -4.86 -18.67
N GLY A 385 15.96 -3.58 -19.01
CA GLY A 385 14.92 -3.00 -19.85
C GLY A 385 15.04 -1.50 -19.99
N VAL A 386 13.94 -0.87 -20.41
CA VAL A 386 13.83 0.59 -20.55
C VAL A 386 12.82 1.13 -19.54
N TYR A 387 13.27 2.14 -18.79
CA TYR A 387 12.47 2.97 -17.92
C TYR A 387 12.08 4.25 -18.65
N ARG A 388 10.80 4.59 -18.56
CA ARG A 388 10.22 5.81 -19.09
C ARG A 388 9.46 6.55 -18.02
N GLU A 389 9.55 7.86 -18.09
CA GLU A 389 8.78 8.73 -17.24
C GLU A 389 8.27 9.95 -17.99
N GLU A 390 7.01 10.29 -17.75
CA GLU A 390 6.42 11.57 -18.15
C GLU A 390 6.01 12.36 -16.91
N ILE A 391 6.56 13.56 -16.78
CA ILE A 391 6.39 14.41 -15.60
C ILE A 391 5.58 15.66 -15.94
N PHE A 392 4.44 15.81 -15.27
CA PHE A 392 3.52 16.96 -15.37
C PHE A 392 3.68 17.91 -14.18
N GLY A 393 3.29 19.17 -14.37
CA GLY A 393 3.35 20.20 -13.32
C GLY A 393 4.74 20.79 -13.07
N LEU A 394 5.77 20.36 -13.82
CA LEU A 394 7.14 20.93 -13.77
C LEU A 394 7.30 22.23 -14.56
N HIS A 395 6.22 22.78 -15.09
CA HIS A 395 6.19 24.09 -15.72
C HIS A 395 4.80 24.70 -15.56
N LYS A 396 4.69 26.02 -15.81
CA LYS A 396 3.39 26.70 -15.74
C LYS A 396 2.45 26.10 -16.78
N PRO A 397 1.20 25.72 -16.41
CA PRO A 397 0.23 25.22 -17.37
C PRO A 397 0.01 26.24 -18.49
N LEU A 398 0.22 25.82 -19.74
CA LEU A 398 0.08 26.70 -20.91
C LEU A 398 -1.38 26.86 -21.38
N GLY A 399 -2.34 26.38 -20.58
CA GLY A 399 -3.77 26.33 -20.87
C GLY A 399 -4.34 24.90 -20.77
N ALA A 400 -5.65 24.76 -20.88
CA ALA A 400 -6.30 23.45 -20.89
C ALA A 400 -5.73 22.57 -22.03
N ASN A 401 -5.35 21.33 -21.71
CA ASN A 401 -4.80 20.34 -22.64
C ASN A 401 -3.48 20.73 -23.34
N LYS A 402 -2.72 21.68 -22.79
CA LYS A 402 -1.42 22.13 -23.34
C LYS A 402 -0.20 21.80 -22.48
N ASP A 403 -0.40 21.11 -21.37
CA ASP A 403 0.70 20.59 -20.56
C ASP A 403 1.28 19.37 -21.28
N ILE A 404 2.43 19.57 -21.92
CA ILE A 404 3.23 18.51 -22.53
C ILE A 404 4.28 18.10 -21.49
N GLY A 405 4.09 16.94 -20.86
CA GLY A 405 4.95 16.50 -19.77
C GLY A 405 6.42 16.41 -20.19
N LEU A 406 7.33 16.57 -19.23
CA LEU A 406 8.76 16.32 -19.44
C LEU A 406 8.97 14.82 -19.56
N LYS A 407 9.51 14.39 -20.70
CA LYS A 407 9.75 12.97 -21.01
C LYS A 407 11.20 12.61 -20.73
N ALA A 408 11.40 11.58 -19.91
CA ALA A 408 12.70 11.00 -19.62
C ALA A 408 12.68 9.51 -19.97
N GLU A 409 13.78 9.01 -20.50
CA GLU A 409 13.92 7.63 -20.95
C GLU A 409 15.36 7.15 -20.70
N GLY A 410 15.53 5.90 -20.28
CA GLY A 410 16.85 5.32 -20.03
C GLY A 410 16.80 3.82 -19.71
N ARG A 411 17.98 3.18 -19.67
CA ARG A 411 18.10 1.76 -19.35
C ARG A 411 18.07 1.54 -17.84
N PHE A 412 17.52 0.41 -17.42
CA PHE A 412 17.62 -0.05 -16.04
C PHE A 412 18.19 -1.48 -15.97
N GLN A 413 18.71 -1.82 -14.78
CA GLN A 413 19.04 -3.18 -14.39
C GLN A 413 18.50 -3.43 -12.98
N LEU A 414 17.70 -4.49 -12.84
CA LEU A 414 17.24 -5.00 -11.56
C LEU A 414 18.05 -6.24 -11.22
N ASN A 415 18.69 -6.24 -10.05
CA ASN A 415 19.36 -7.41 -9.51
C ASN A 415 18.44 -8.11 -8.52
N ARG A 416 18.21 -9.39 -8.76
CA ARG A 416 17.37 -10.23 -7.91
C ARG A 416 18.08 -10.48 -6.58
N VAL A 417 17.53 -9.91 -5.51
CA VAL A 417 18.02 -10.08 -4.13
C VAL A 417 17.41 -11.31 -3.41
N SER A 418 16.33 -11.88 -3.94
CA SER A 418 15.67 -13.08 -3.42
C SER A 418 15.33 -14.05 -4.55
N ARG A 419 15.65 -15.34 -4.40
CA ARG A 419 15.44 -16.40 -5.41
C ARG A 419 14.01 -16.96 -5.45
N ILE A 420 13.04 -16.19 -4.95
CA ILE A 420 11.60 -16.53 -4.93
C ILE A 420 10.89 -15.76 -6.06
N ASP A 421 10.14 -16.45 -6.93
CA ASP A 421 9.73 -15.97 -8.27
C ASP A 421 8.50 -15.04 -8.28
N THR A 422 7.93 -14.69 -7.12
CA THR A 422 6.70 -13.90 -7.05
C THR A 422 6.79 -12.85 -5.96
N LEU A 423 6.74 -11.57 -6.32
CA LEU A 423 6.89 -10.45 -5.38
C LEU A 423 5.56 -10.06 -4.70
N ASN A 424 4.42 -10.35 -5.34
CA ASN A 424 3.07 -10.06 -4.84
C ASN A 424 2.10 -11.16 -5.30
N ALA A 425 1.19 -11.59 -4.42
CA ALA A 425 0.02 -12.36 -4.84
C ALA A 425 -0.89 -11.43 -5.67
N GLN A 426 -1.31 -11.88 -6.86
CA GLN A 426 -2.47 -11.28 -7.52
C GLN A 426 -3.75 -11.90 -6.96
#